data_AF-A0A9R0TQ85-F1
#
_entry.id   AF-A0A9R0TQ85-F1
#
_cell.length_a   1.000
_cell.length_b   1.000
_cell.length_c   1.000
_cell.angle_alpha   90.00
_cell.angle_beta   90.00
_cell.angle_gamma   90.00
#
_symmetry.space_group_name_H-M   'P 1'
#
loop_
_entity.id
_entity.type
_entity.pdbx_description
1 polymer ?
#
loop_
_entity_poly.entity_id
_entity_poly.type
_entity_poly.pdbx_seq_one_letter_code
_entity_poly.pdbx_strand_id
1 'polypeptide(L)'
;MAASPMVRPTVQELAAAGAEEPPRQYVLPEQDRHGDLLAADEFPEPIPLVDLSRLTDADEAERLRAALQTWGFFLATNHGIEDSLMDAMTSVSREFFRQPAEERQKCSNLVDGNGKDYQVEGYGSDKVVSDDQVLNWSDRLHLRVEPEDERNFAKWPSHPESFRLPAPLP
;
A
#
# COMPACT_ATOMS: atom_id res chain seq x y z
N MET A 1 -34.71 -7.94 10.69
CA MET A 1 -33.70 -8.98 10.44
C MET A 1 -32.34 -8.31 10.56
N ALA A 2 -31.54 -8.69 11.56
CA ALA A 2 -30.19 -8.13 11.70
C ALA A 2 -29.32 -8.74 10.59
N ALA A 3 -28.75 -7.92 9.73
CA ALA A 3 -27.72 -8.36 8.81
C ALA A 3 -26.57 -8.95 9.64
N SER A 4 -26.24 -10.22 9.42
CA SER A 4 -25.01 -10.81 9.93
C SER A 4 -23.86 -9.91 9.50
N PRO A 5 -22.92 -9.60 10.39
CA PRO A 5 -21.74 -8.88 9.96
C PRO A 5 -20.94 -9.81 9.06
N MET A 6 -21.08 -9.65 7.75
CA MET A 6 -20.30 -10.40 6.79
C MET A 6 -18.90 -9.80 6.80
N VAL A 7 -17.94 -10.53 7.36
CA VAL A 7 -16.52 -10.32 7.02
C VAL A 7 -16.47 -10.38 5.50
N ARG A 8 -16.16 -9.24 4.88
CA ARG A 8 -16.13 -9.14 3.42
C ARG A 8 -14.92 -9.92 2.90
N PRO A 9 -15.06 -10.62 1.77
CA PRO A 9 -13.92 -11.26 1.14
C PRO A 9 -12.90 -10.20 0.72
N THR A 10 -11.62 -10.54 0.90
CA THR A 10 -10.47 -9.75 0.47
C THR A 10 -10.41 -9.68 -1.06
N VAL A 11 -9.68 -8.70 -1.60
CA VAL A 11 -9.50 -8.60 -3.06
C VAL A 11 -8.73 -9.80 -3.59
N GLN A 12 -7.77 -10.32 -2.83
CA GLN A 12 -7.04 -11.54 -3.17
C GLN A 12 -7.96 -12.77 -3.29
N GLU A 13 -8.95 -12.92 -2.39
CA GLU A 13 -9.94 -13.99 -2.47
C GLU A 13 -10.90 -13.80 -3.67
N LEU A 14 -11.34 -12.57 -3.91
CA LEU A 14 -12.18 -12.24 -5.06
C LEU A 14 -11.46 -12.54 -6.39
N ALA A 15 -10.18 -12.19 -6.49
CA ALA A 15 -9.35 -12.49 -7.66
C ALA A 15 -9.12 -14.00 -7.83
N ALA A 16 -8.90 -14.72 -6.73
CA ALA A 16 -8.71 -16.18 -6.76
C ALA A 16 -9.99 -16.95 -7.13
N ALA A 17 -11.17 -16.38 -6.85
CA ALA A 17 -12.46 -16.98 -7.22
C ALA A 17 -12.71 -17.01 -8.74
N GLY A 18 -11.88 -16.32 -9.55
CA GLY A 18 -11.92 -16.40 -11.00
C GLY A 18 -13.16 -15.78 -11.65
N ALA A 19 -13.77 -14.79 -10.99
CA ALA A 19 -14.86 -14.03 -11.60
C ALA A 19 -14.36 -13.25 -12.84
N GLU A 20 -15.14 -13.28 -13.91
CA GLU A 20 -14.80 -12.60 -15.18
C GLU A 20 -14.84 -11.07 -15.03
N GLU A 21 -15.70 -10.56 -14.14
CA GLU A 21 -15.82 -9.15 -13.82
C GLU A 21 -15.71 -8.90 -12.30
N PRO A 22 -15.04 -7.81 -11.88
CA PRO A 22 -15.00 -7.44 -10.47
C PRO A 22 -16.39 -7.01 -9.99
N PRO A 23 -16.73 -7.22 -8.69
CA PRO A 23 -17.97 -6.72 -8.12
C PRO A 23 -18.12 -5.20 -8.32
N ARG A 24 -19.37 -4.75 -8.48
CA ARG A 24 -19.71 -3.34 -8.80
C ARG A 24 -19.03 -2.30 -7.92
N GLN A 25 -18.85 -2.60 -6.62
CA GLN A 25 -18.17 -1.72 -5.67
C GLN A 25 -16.71 -1.41 -6.02
N TYR A 26 -16.08 -2.17 -6.93
CA TYR A 26 -14.71 -1.93 -7.40
C TYR A 26 -14.65 -1.36 -8.82
N VAL A 27 -15.81 -1.12 -9.45
CA VAL A 27 -15.89 -0.59 -10.80
C VAL A 27 -16.08 0.92 -10.73
N LEU A 28 -15.12 1.66 -11.26
CA LEU A 28 -15.25 3.11 -11.38
C LEU A 28 -16.38 3.45 -12.38
N PRO A 29 -17.41 4.22 -11.97
CA PRO A 29 -18.51 4.64 -12.85
C PRO A 29 -18.00 5.44 -14.05
N GLU A 30 -18.66 5.32 -15.20
CA GLU A 30 -18.20 5.99 -16.44
C GLU A 30 -18.08 7.51 -16.31
N GLN A 31 -18.98 8.13 -15.56
CA GLN A 31 -18.94 9.57 -15.26
C GLN A 31 -17.71 10.01 -14.46
N ASP A 32 -17.11 9.09 -13.69
CA ASP A 32 -15.92 9.32 -12.87
C ASP A 32 -14.64 8.83 -13.58
N ARG A 33 -14.78 8.09 -14.69
CA ARG A 33 -13.64 7.73 -15.54
C ARG A 33 -13.15 8.98 -16.22
N HIS A 34 -11.93 9.39 -15.89
CA HIS A 34 -11.23 10.43 -16.64
C HIS A 34 -10.89 9.89 -18.05
N GLY A 35 -11.84 9.99 -18.97
CA GLY A 35 -11.82 9.37 -20.30
C GLY A 35 -10.71 9.85 -21.24
N ASP A 36 -9.97 10.92 -20.91
CA ASP A 36 -8.97 11.53 -21.78
C ASP A 36 -7.51 11.43 -21.27
N LEU A 37 -7.25 10.96 -20.05
CA LEU A 37 -5.88 10.90 -19.51
C LEU A 37 -5.14 9.59 -19.81
N LEU A 38 -5.83 8.57 -20.34
CA LEU A 38 -5.28 7.23 -20.57
C LEU A 38 -5.04 6.91 -22.06
N ALA A 39 -5.49 7.78 -22.97
CA ALA A 39 -4.93 7.84 -24.31
C ALA A 39 -3.59 8.57 -24.19
N ALA A 40 -2.54 7.81 -23.93
CA ALA A 40 -1.17 8.29 -23.87
C ALA A 40 -0.77 8.91 -25.23
N ASP A 41 -1.15 10.17 -25.45
CA ASP A 41 -0.16 11.11 -25.95
C ASP A 41 0.99 11.06 -24.93
N GLU A 42 2.21 10.84 -25.42
CA GLU A 42 3.46 10.88 -24.66
C GLU A 42 3.33 11.83 -23.47
N PHE A 43 3.59 11.34 -22.25
CA PHE A 43 3.92 12.26 -21.16
C PHE A 43 4.99 13.21 -21.73
N PRO A 44 4.71 14.52 -21.86
CA PRO A 44 5.54 15.39 -22.69
C PRO A 44 6.97 15.48 -22.16
N GLU A 45 7.18 15.14 -20.89
CA GLU A 45 8.47 15.08 -20.23
C GLU A 45 8.57 13.81 -19.36
N PRO A 46 9.76 13.18 -19.24
CA PRO A 46 9.97 12.06 -18.33
C PRO A 46 9.90 12.51 -16.87
N ILE A 47 9.46 11.60 -15.98
CA ILE A 47 9.44 11.85 -14.53
C ILE A 47 10.87 12.23 -14.06
N PRO A 48 11.03 13.30 -13.26
CA PRO A 48 12.34 13.72 -12.78
C PRO A 48 13.03 12.62 -11.97
N LEU A 49 14.27 12.30 -12.34
CA LEU A 49 15.16 11.43 -11.58
C LEU A 49 16.11 12.29 -10.73
N VAL A 50 16.20 12.07 -9.42
CA VAL A 50 17.04 12.84 -8.49
C VAL A 50 18.07 11.92 -7.84
N ASP A 51 19.34 12.30 -7.91
CA ASP A 51 20.45 11.63 -7.26
C ASP A 51 20.62 12.12 -5.81
N LEU A 52 20.21 11.32 -4.84
CA LEU A 52 20.25 11.73 -3.44
C LEU A 52 21.69 11.85 -2.89
N SER A 53 22.67 11.19 -3.50
CA SER A 53 24.07 11.30 -3.09
C SER A 53 24.69 12.66 -3.45
N ARG A 54 24.06 13.39 -4.37
CA ARG A 54 24.53 14.66 -4.91
C ARG A 54 23.72 15.87 -4.43
N LEU A 55 22.84 15.72 -3.44
CA LEU A 55 21.99 16.83 -2.96
C LEU A 55 22.77 18.02 -2.38
N THR A 56 24.04 17.83 -2.04
CA THR A 56 24.93 18.94 -1.66
C THR A 56 25.36 19.79 -2.84
N ASP A 57 25.28 19.25 -4.05
CA ASP A 57 25.56 19.95 -5.30
C ASP A 57 24.38 20.87 -5.63
N ALA A 58 24.67 22.12 -6.00
CA ALA A 58 23.65 23.14 -6.23
C ALA A 58 22.73 22.80 -7.41
N ASP A 59 23.23 22.11 -8.43
CA ASP A 59 22.46 21.68 -9.60
C ASP A 59 21.42 20.60 -9.23
N GLU A 60 21.81 19.62 -8.42
CA GLU A 60 20.92 18.54 -8.03
C GLU A 60 19.86 19.02 -7.01
N ALA A 61 20.24 19.91 -6.09
CA ALA A 61 19.30 20.56 -5.18
C ALA A 61 18.25 21.40 -5.94
N GLU A 62 18.66 22.10 -7.00
CA GLU A 62 17.74 22.86 -7.85
C GLU A 62 16.84 21.93 -8.68
N ARG A 63 17.38 20.80 -9.15
CA ARG A 63 16.58 19.76 -9.83
C ARG A 63 15.49 19.20 -8.92
N LEU A 64 15.81 18.89 -7.67
CA LEU A 64 14.82 18.46 -6.67
C LEU A 64 13.76 19.54 -6.44
N ARG A 65 14.17 20.80 -6.27
CA ARG A 65 13.25 21.93 -6.12
C ARG A 65 12.30 22.05 -7.31
N ALA A 66 12.83 22.01 -8.53
CA ALA A 66 12.05 22.07 -9.75
C ALA A 66 11.05 20.92 -9.83
N ALA A 67 11.48 19.68 -9.58
CA ALA A 67 10.62 18.51 -9.58
C ALA A 67 9.45 18.64 -8.57
N LEU A 68 9.72 19.13 -7.36
CA LEU A 68 8.67 19.36 -6.36
C LEU A 68 7.68 20.48 -6.76
N GLN A 69 8.13 21.48 -7.52
CA GLN A 69 7.30 22.61 -7.95
C GLN A 69 6.46 22.30 -9.20
N THR A 70 7.00 21.53 -10.14
CA THR A 70 6.34 21.26 -11.42
C THR A 70 5.59 19.93 -11.41
N TRP A 71 6.21 18.86 -10.90
CA TRP A 71 5.64 17.51 -10.87
C TRP A 71 4.95 17.19 -9.55
N GLY A 72 5.50 17.67 -8.43
CA GLY A 72 5.06 17.27 -7.08
C GLY A 72 5.51 15.87 -6.67
N PHE A 73 6.23 15.14 -7.54
CA PHE A 73 6.86 13.85 -7.27
C PHE A 73 8.10 13.65 -8.15
N PHE A 74 8.96 12.70 -7.78
CA PHE A 74 10.20 12.36 -8.49
C PHE A 74 10.62 10.92 -8.18
N LEU A 75 11.51 10.37 -9.00
CA LEU A 75 12.21 9.11 -8.74
C LEU A 75 13.55 9.41 -8.06
N ALA A 76 13.91 8.67 -7.02
CA ALA A 76 15.18 8.82 -6.32
C ALA A 76 16.17 7.72 -6.70
N THR A 77 17.42 8.09 -6.94
CA THR A 77 18.56 7.16 -7.13
C THR A 77 19.67 7.46 -6.15
N ASN A 78 20.59 6.51 -5.95
CA ASN A 78 21.72 6.65 -5.04
C ASN A 78 21.28 7.09 -3.63
N HIS A 79 20.15 6.55 -3.17
CA HIS A 79 19.50 6.88 -1.89
C HIS A 79 20.21 6.30 -0.66
N GLY A 80 21.27 5.51 -0.85
CA GLY A 80 22.06 4.92 0.24
C GLY A 80 21.38 3.76 0.97
N ILE A 81 20.22 3.30 0.48
CA ILE A 81 19.54 2.10 0.99
C ILE A 81 20.11 0.91 0.22
N GLU A 82 20.56 -0.10 0.95
CA GLU A 82 21.17 -1.30 0.37
C GLU A 82 20.16 -2.10 -0.45
N ASP A 83 20.58 -2.56 -1.63
CA ASP A 83 19.72 -3.38 -2.50
C ASP A 83 19.23 -4.66 -1.80
N SER A 84 20.09 -5.27 -0.97
CA SER A 84 19.76 -6.44 -0.17
C SER A 84 18.61 -6.19 0.82
N LEU A 85 18.52 -4.98 1.38
CA LEU A 85 17.44 -4.59 2.28
C LEU A 85 16.13 -4.39 1.51
N MET A 86 16.18 -3.76 0.34
CA MET A 86 14.99 -3.60 -0.53
C MET A 86 14.47 -4.95 -1.03
N ASP A 87 15.38 -5.86 -1.39
CA ASP A 87 15.05 -7.24 -1.78
C ASP A 87 14.44 -8.02 -0.61
N ALA A 88 15.03 -7.91 0.59
CA ALA A 88 14.50 -8.55 1.79
C ALA A 88 13.09 -8.03 2.12
N MET A 89 12.87 -6.72 2.07
CA MET A 89 11.56 -6.09 2.31
C MET A 89 10.52 -6.57 1.29
N THR A 90 10.90 -6.65 0.01
CA THR A 90 10.04 -7.17 -1.06
C THR A 90 9.71 -8.64 -0.85
N SER A 91 10.70 -9.45 -0.46
CA SER A 91 10.54 -10.88 -0.19
C SER A 91 9.59 -11.14 0.98
N VAL A 92 9.84 -10.48 2.12
CA VAL A 92 9.03 -10.57 3.34
C VAL A 92 7.59 -10.11 3.11
N SER A 93 7.40 -9.02 2.37
CA SER A 93 6.06 -8.54 1.99
C SER A 93 5.31 -9.59 1.16
N ARG A 94 5.96 -10.17 0.15
CA ARG A 94 5.36 -11.22 -0.68
C ARG A 94 5.05 -12.48 0.13
N GLU A 95 5.91 -12.84 1.08
CA GLU A 95 5.70 -13.98 1.96
C GLU A 95 4.46 -13.79 2.84
N PHE A 96 4.30 -12.61 3.45
CA PHE A 96 3.09 -12.26 4.21
C PHE A 96 1.81 -12.45 3.39
N PHE A 97 1.74 -11.88 2.19
CA PHE A 97 0.54 -11.99 1.34
C PHE A 97 0.30 -13.41 0.80
N ARG A 98 1.28 -14.31 0.84
CA ARG A 98 1.11 -15.73 0.46
C ARG A 98 0.64 -16.63 1.60
N GLN A 99 0.64 -16.15 2.84
CA GLN A 99 0.16 -16.94 3.99
C GLN A 99 -1.32 -17.31 3.85
N PRO A 100 -1.83 -18.27 4.63
CA PRO A 100 -3.27 -18.50 4.73
C PRO A 100 -4.03 -17.25 5.19
N ALA A 101 -5.29 -17.11 4.80
CA ALA A 101 -6.11 -15.95 5.15
C ALA A 101 -6.23 -15.79 6.67
N GLU A 102 -6.30 -16.91 7.40
CA GLU A 102 -6.39 -16.96 8.86
C GLU A 102 -5.17 -16.31 9.53
N GLU A 103 -3.97 -16.50 8.97
CA GLU A 103 -2.74 -15.92 9.49
C GLU A 103 -2.69 -14.41 9.23
N ARG A 104 -3.03 -13.98 8.01
CA ARG A 104 -3.10 -12.54 7.68
C ARG A 104 -4.17 -11.82 8.51
N GLN A 105 -5.30 -12.47 8.78
CA GLN A 105 -6.41 -11.91 9.54
C GLN A 105 -6.07 -11.67 11.02
N LYS A 106 -5.05 -12.31 11.58
CA LYS A 106 -4.53 -11.98 12.92
C LYS A 106 -4.04 -10.54 13.00
N CYS A 107 -3.57 -9.98 11.89
CA CYS A 107 -3.11 -8.61 11.80
C CYS A 107 -4.24 -7.63 11.43
N SER A 108 -5.51 -8.04 11.43
CA SER A 108 -6.58 -7.27 10.78
C SER A 108 -6.76 -5.84 11.30
N ASN A 109 -7.10 -4.93 10.39
CA ASN A 109 -7.50 -3.56 10.69
C ASN A 109 -8.97 -3.43 11.15
N LEU A 110 -9.70 -4.54 11.22
CA LEU A 110 -11.03 -4.63 11.84
C LEU A 110 -10.86 -5.08 13.30
N VAL A 111 -11.38 -4.28 14.23
CA VAL A 111 -11.25 -4.48 15.68
C VAL A 111 -12.22 -5.53 16.18
N ASP A 112 -13.43 -5.57 15.62
CA ASP A 112 -14.37 -6.65 15.83
C ASP A 112 -14.49 -7.48 14.54
N GLY A 113 -14.52 -8.80 14.65
CA GLY A 113 -14.80 -9.70 13.51
C GLY A 113 -16.17 -9.45 12.85
N ASN A 114 -16.88 -8.41 13.30
CA ASN A 114 -18.14 -7.94 12.79
C ASN A 114 -17.97 -6.82 11.72
N GLY A 115 -16.74 -6.35 11.50
CA GLY A 115 -16.43 -5.34 10.49
C GLY A 115 -17.01 -3.95 10.76
N LYS A 116 -17.39 -3.65 12.01
CA LYS A 116 -17.98 -2.35 12.40
C LYS A 116 -16.93 -1.39 12.93
N ASP A 117 -15.99 -1.92 13.70
CA ASP A 117 -14.94 -1.12 14.31
C ASP A 117 -13.68 -1.20 13.44
N TYR A 118 -13.35 -0.07 12.80
CA TYR A 118 -12.18 0.07 11.95
C TYR A 118 -11.07 0.81 12.68
N GLN A 119 -9.84 0.35 12.52
CA GLN A 119 -8.62 1.07 12.88
C GLN A 119 -7.72 1.23 11.65
N VAL A 120 -6.86 2.25 11.63
CA VAL A 120 -5.99 2.54 10.49
C VAL A 120 -4.91 1.47 10.32
N GLU A 121 -4.36 0.97 11.43
CA GLU A 121 -3.30 -0.03 11.41
C GLU A 121 -3.83 -1.46 11.25
N GLY A 122 -3.11 -2.28 10.50
CA GLY A 122 -3.38 -3.69 10.27
C GLY A 122 -3.61 -4.06 8.81
N TYR A 123 -3.95 -5.32 8.61
CA TYR A 123 -4.27 -5.95 7.34
C TYR A 123 -5.74 -5.78 6.97
N GLY A 124 -6.02 -5.37 5.74
CA GLY A 124 -7.37 -5.27 5.19
C GLY A 124 -7.48 -4.19 4.14
N SER A 125 -8.71 -3.77 3.85
CA SER A 125 -9.01 -2.69 2.92
C SER A 125 -9.37 -1.40 3.67
N ASP A 126 -9.67 -0.34 2.92
CA ASP A 126 -10.10 0.95 3.48
C ASP A 126 -11.42 0.84 4.25
N LYS A 127 -11.62 1.75 5.20
CA LYS A 127 -12.91 1.90 5.87
C LYS A 127 -13.96 2.21 4.81
N VAL A 128 -15.06 1.47 4.85
CA VAL A 128 -16.21 1.75 4.00
C VAL A 128 -17.18 2.62 4.75
N VAL A 129 -17.45 3.79 4.17
CA VAL A 129 -18.25 4.85 4.80
C VAL A 129 -19.65 4.97 4.19
N SER A 130 -19.87 4.43 2.99
CA SER A 130 -21.16 4.41 2.29
C SER A 130 -21.26 3.23 1.32
N ASP A 131 -22.50 2.81 1.01
CA ASP A 131 -22.76 1.72 0.05
C ASP A 131 -22.38 2.10 -1.40
N ASP A 132 -22.41 3.39 -1.73
CA ASP A 132 -22.04 3.92 -3.05
C ASP A 132 -20.53 4.18 -3.21
N GLN A 133 -19.72 3.83 -2.21
CA GLN A 133 -18.28 4.06 -2.27
C GLN A 133 -17.61 3.09 -3.25
N VAL A 134 -16.84 3.65 -4.20
CA VAL A 134 -15.92 2.88 -5.04
C VAL A 134 -14.71 2.48 -4.20
N LEU A 135 -14.44 1.18 -4.13
CA LEU A 135 -13.37 0.57 -3.35
C LEU A 135 -12.13 0.34 -4.21
N ASN A 136 -10.97 0.45 -3.59
CA ASN A 136 -9.70 0.11 -4.21
C ASN A 136 -9.60 -1.40 -4.43
N TRP A 137 -9.17 -1.81 -5.63
CA TRP A 137 -8.82 -3.21 -5.93
C TRP A 137 -7.45 -3.56 -5.34
N SER A 138 -7.35 -3.52 -4.01
CA SER A 138 -6.11 -3.81 -3.27
C SER A 138 -6.40 -4.28 -1.84
N ASP A 139 -5.62 -5.24 -1.37
CA ASP A 139 -5.46 -5.51 0.06
C ASP A 139 -4.17 -4.85 0.55
N ARG A 140 -4.17 -4.28 1.76
CA ARG A 140 -3.00 -3.60 2.32
C ARG A 140 -2.70 -4.05 3.74
N LEU A 141 -1.43 -3.92 4.11
CA LEU A 141 -0.96 -3.97 5.50
C LEU A 141 -0.40 -2.59 5.83
N HIS A 142 -1.06 -1.88 6.75
CA HIS A 142 -0.65 -0.54 7.17
C HIS A 142 -0.13 -0.61 8.61
N LEU A 143 1.11 -0.19 8.86
CA LEU A 143 1.74 -0.30 10.18
C LEU A 143 2.36 1.04 10.57
N ARG A 144 2.19 1.44 11.83
CA ARG A 144 2.99 2.52 12.40
C ARG A 144 4.38 1.99 12.70
N VAL A 145 5.39 2.64 12.11
CA VAL A 145 6.80 2.34 12.33
C VAL A 145 7.52 3.39 13.18
N GLU A 146 6.98 4.60 13.28
CA GLU A 146 7.51 5.68 14.13
C GLU A 146 6.37 6.48 14.77
N PRO A 147 6.56 7.03 15.98
CA PRO A 147 7.70 6.81 16.88
C PRO A 147 7.71 5.37 17.46
N GLU A 148 8.86 4.90 17.95
CA GLU A 148 9.04 3.50 18.37
C GLU A 148 8.08 3.05 19.49
N ASP A 149 7.75 3.95 20.42
CA ASP A 149 6.89 3.68 21.58
C ASP A 149 5.41 3.59 21.22
N GLU A 150 5.02 4.06 20.02
CA GLU A 150 3.66 3.95 19.49
C GLU A 150 3.47 2.75 18.56
N ARG A 151 4.50 1.93 18.32
CA ARG A 151 4.41 0.74 17.46
C ARG A 151 3.43 -0.29 18.03
N ASN A 152 2.37 -0.59 17.29
CA ASN A 152 1.39 -1.59 17.68
C ASN A 152 1.80 -3.01 17.24
N PHE A 153 2.68 -3.66 17.99
CA PHE A 153 3.17 -5.02 17.68
C PHE A 153 2.08 -6.10 17.60
N ALA A 154 0.89 -5.86 18.16
CA ALA A 154 -0.25 -6.78 18.00
C ALA A 154 -0.76 -6.83 16.56
N LYS A 155 -0.46 -5.81 15.73
CA LYS A 155 -0.85 -5.73 14.32
C LYS A 155 0.29 -6.04 13.36
N TRP A 156 1.51 -6.17 13.87
CA TRP A 156 2.65 -6.56 13.06
C TRP A 156 2.60 -8.07 12.80
N PRO A 157 2.90 -8.55 11.58
CA PRO A 157 3.05 -9.97 11.31
C PRO A 157 4.11 -10.61 12.22
N SER A 158 3.80 -11.78 12.82
CA SER A 158 4.81 -12.59 13.51
C SER A 158 5.57 -13.51 12.56
N HIS A 159 5.02 -13.74 11.36
CA HIS A 159 5.64 -14.48 10.28
C HIS A 159 5.66 -13.64 8.99
N PRO A 160 6.75 -13.66 8.21
CA PRO A 160 8.03 -14.30 8.55
C PRO A 160 8.68 -13.62 9.77
N GLU A 161 9.51 -14.37 10.52
CA GLU A 161 10.18 -13.84 11.72
C GLU A 161 11.04 -12.62 11.41
N SER A 162 11.61 -12.58 10.20
CA SER A 162 12.36 -11.45 9.66
C SER A 162 11.55 -10.16 9.50
N PHE A 163 10.21 -10.20 9.56
CA PHE A 163 9.37 -9.00 9.48
C PHE A 163 9.63 -8.04 10.65
N ARG A 164 9.88 -8.58 11.84
CA ARG A 164 10.04 -7.79 13.07
C ARG A 164 11.50 -7.57 13.45
N LEU A 165 12.44 -8.18 12.73
CA LEU A 165 13.85 -8.03 13.06
C LEU A 165 14.31 -6.63 12.65
N PRO A 166 15.12 -5.95 13.49
CA PRO A 166 15.83 -4.77 13.02
C PRO A 166 16.70 -5.18 11.83
N ALA A 167 16.87 -4.27 10.86
CA ALA A 167 17.84 -4.46 9.80
C ALA A 167 19.19 -4.86 10.43
N PRO A 168 19.92 -5.86 9.87
CA PRO A 168 21.23 -6.20 10.40
C PRO A 168 22.06 -4.91 10.43
N LEU A 169 22.57 -4.56 11.62
CA LEU A 169 23.44 -3.39 11.77
C LEU A 169 24.69 -3.62 10.91
N PRO A 170 25.17 -2.58 10.20
CA PRO A 170 26.41 -2.66 9.41
C PRO A 170 27.63 -2.93 10.29
#